data_AF-A0A1V8T3K2-F1
#
_entry.id   AF-A0A1V8T3K2-F1
#
_cell.length_a   1.000
_cell.length_b   1.000
_cell.length_c   1.000
_cell.angle_alpha   90.00
_cell.angle_beta   90.00
_cell.angle_gamma   90.00
#
_symmetry.space_group_name_H-M   'P 1'
#
loop_
_entity.id
_entity.type
_entity.pdbx_description
1 polymer ?
#
loop_
_entity_poly.entity_id
_entity_poly.type
_entity_poly.pdbx_seq_one_letter_code
_entity_poly.pdbx_strand_id
1 'polypeptide(L)'
;MRRNDQEAIKPAELEASFQGDRVNVISARGDLVLHIRHSVVDSTTHSHAFRVTTAVLRKQSRYFDRLLDPIKFGEGQRVATAHARLQTQYQDLTIIPVDELPVVYLEDLGRIPTVKSIEPVCLDFLNILHGKEVQSTLPAANLATLAIVADRFDALDAVQIYARRKKLMAGIDSRTLPKMELALGEGRVRQRLLVALMLDHAPWIERYSLRMMAQGWLGREAAVTDPLWWDLPGRVEEELSLRRSYVLETLQSVQEHFLSVYSTRKRVCRLGYDSSPECDSFQLGEIVRFFMRAGTLKMQGAIINTEDNEIAPYAGDLALLFDKLKQVPEYQVNAHHSHCGIRTQYVPFLQLVEAALPHAAFCGICWVEDRHNHSWLDSKRPLRWSQGTSELDLRSTDHRRRHVGLRDFFMATQRDWLV
;
A
#
# COMPACT_ATOMS: atom_id res chain seq x y z
N MET A 1 -0.60 -22.91 16.83
CA MET A 1 -0.82 -23.85 15.72
C MET A 1 -1.98 -24.79 16.06
N ARG A 2 -3.21 -24.31 15.90
CA ARG A 2 -4.42 -25.15 15.87
C ARG A 2 -5.03 -24.92 14.49
N ARG A 3 -5.04 -25.95 13.65
CA ARG A 3 -5.82 -25.97 12.42
C ARG A 3 -7.28 -25.83 12.86
N ASN A 4 -7.93 -24.74 12.47
CA ASN A 4 -9.38 -24.78 12.38
C ASN A 4 -9.67 -25.64 11.16
N ASP A 5 -9.95 -26.91 11.42
CA ASP A 5 -10.57 -27.80 10.46
C ASP A 5 -11.97 -27.24 10.17
N GLN A 6 -12.06 -26.34 9.18
CA GLN A 6 -13.32 -26.15 8.47
C GLN A 6 -13.54 -27.47 7.74
N GLU A 7 -14.43 -28.31 8.28
CA GLU A 7 -14.91 -29.50 7.60
C GLU A 7 -15.33 -29.10 6.19
N ALA A 8 -14.58 -29.57 5.19
CA ALA A 8 -14.93 -29.40 3.79
C ALA A 8 -16.30 -30.05 3.59
N ILE A 9 -17.32 -29.22 3.39
CA ILE A 9 -18.69 -29.67 3.13
C ILE A 9 -18.66 -30.54 1.88
N LYS A 10 -19.26 -31.74 1.96
CA LYS A 10 -19.22 -32.70 0.86
C LYS A 10 -19.99 -32.14 -0.35
N PRO A 11 -19.57 -32.41 -1.60
CA PRO A 11 -20.25 -31.92 -2.82
C PRO A 11 -21.76 -32.18 -2.86
N ALA A 12 -22.22 -33.29 -2.27
CA ALA A 12 -23.63 -33.66 -2.21
C ALA A 12 -24.49 -32.74 -1.31
N GLU A 13 -23.91 -32.10 -0.30
CA GLU A 13 -24.60 -31.12 0.55
C GLU A 13 -24.66 -29.72 -0.10
N LEU A 14 -23.73 -29.43 -1.02
CA LEU A 14 -23.76 -28.23 -1.87
C LEU A 14 -24.87 -28.31 -2.92
N GLU A 15 -25.09 -29.48 -3.53
CA GLU A 15 -26.14 -29.72 -4.53
C GLU A 15 -27.56 -29.55 -3.97
N ALA A 16 -27.79 -29.89 -2.69
CA ALA A 16 -29.10 -29.77 -2.03
C ALA A 16 -29.57 -28.31 -1.82
N SER A 17 -28.67 -27.33 -1.91
CA SER A 17 -28.98 -25.90 -1.67
C SER A 17 -29.54 -25.16 -2.90
N PHE A 18 -29.55 -25.78 -4.07
CA PHE A 18 -29.92 -25.14 -5.34
C PHE A 18 -31.45 -24.94 -5.53
N GLN A 19 -32.28 -25.43 -4.60
CA GLN A 19 -33.73 -25.27 -4.65
C GLN A 19 -34.17 -23.90 -4.14
N GLY A 20 -33.94 -22.83 -4.92
CA GLY A 20 -34.53 -21.51 -4.65
C GLY A 20 -33.76 -20.29 -5.17
N ASP A 21 -32.50 -20.43 -5.57
CA ASP A 21 -31.68 -19.28 -6.00
C ASP A 21 -31.99 -18.85 -7.44
N ARG A 22 -32.46 -17.61 -7.60
CA ARG A 22 -32.63 -16.97 -8.91
C ARG A 22 -31.29 -16.91 -9.64
N VAL A 23 -31.20 -17.52 -10.81
CA VAL A 23 -29.98 -17.49 -11.64
C VAL A 23 -29.87 -16.16 -12.39
N ASN A 24 -28.79 -15.43 -12.14
CA ASN A 24 -28.46 -14.19 -12.83
C ASN A 24 -27.85 -14.48 -14.20
N VAL A 25 -28.43 -13.93 -15.26
CA VAL A 25 -27.98 -14.21 -16.63
C VAL A 25 -26.91 -13.21 -17.08
N ILE A 26 -25.65 -13.61 -17.02
CA ILE A 26 -24.53 -12.83 -17.57
C ILE A 26 -24.42 -13.05 -19.07
N SER A 27 -24.60 -14.28 -19.55
CA SER A 27 -24.64 -14.61 -20.97
C SER A 27 -25.89 -15.40 -21.29
N ALA A 28 -26.75 -14.88 -22.18
CA ALA A 28 -27.95 -15.60 -22.63
C ALA A 28 -27.60 -16.91 -23.34
N ARG A 29 -26.43 -16.96 -24.00
CA ARG A 29 -25.86 -18.16 -24.62
C ARG A 29 -24.86 -18.86 -23.71
N GLY A 30 -24.96 -18.64 -22.40
CA GLY A 30 -24.10 -19.29 -21.43
C GLY A 30 -24.35 -20.80 -21.39
N ASP A 31 -23.27 -21.56 -21.29
CA ASP A 31 -23.21 -23.02 -21.30
C ASP A 31 -22.84 -23.59 -19.92
N LEU A 32 -22.74 -22.73 -18.90
CA LEU A 32 -22.33 -23.08 -17.55
C LEU A 32 -23.07 -22.19 -16.54
N VAL A 33 -23.42 -22.75 -15.39
CA VAL A 33 -23.85 -22.01 -14.20
C VAL A 33 -22.74 -22.03 -13.16
N LEU A 34 -22.28 -20.85 -12.76
CA LEU A 34 -21.39 -20.70 -11.60
C LEU A 34 -22.23 -20.42 -10.37
N HIS A 35 -22.10 -21.26 -9.36
CA HIS A 35 -22.71 -21.08 -8.06
C HIS A 35 -21.65 -20.59 -7.08
N ILE A 36 -21.70 -19.31 -6.72
CA ILE A 36 -20.67 -18.64 -5.92
C ILE A 36 -21.15 -18.51 -4.49
N ARG A 37 -20.39 -19.09 -3.56
CA ARG A 37 -20.63 -19.05 -2.12
C ARG A 37 -19.50 -18.33 -1.40
N HIS A 38 -19.84 -17.41 -0.51
CA HIS A 38 -18.85 -16.77 0.37
C HIS A 38 -19.42 -16.63 1.78
N SER A 39 -18.66 -17.14 2.74
CA SER A 39 -19.00 -17.08 4.16
C SER A 39 -18.34 -15.86 4.80
N VAL A 40 -19.14 -14.99 5.38
CA VAL A 40 -18.65 -13.83 6.13
C VAL A 40 -18.45 -14.21 7.60
N VAL A 41 -17.60 -13.46 8.31
CA VAL A 41 -17.21 -13.67 9.72
C VAL A 41 -18.41 -13.87 10.66
N ASP A 42 -19.56 -13.25 10.37
CA ASP A 42 -20.79 -13.36 11.17
C ASP A 42 -21.61 -14.63 10.86
N SER A 43 -21.01 -15.62 10.20
CA SER A 43 -21.65 -16.87 9.74
C SER A 43 -22.76 -16.70 8.70
N THR A 44 -23.01 -15.48 8.20
CA THR A 44 -23.87 -15.26 7.05
C THR A 44 -23.19 -15.77 5.80
N THR A 45 -23.76 -16.82 5.21
CA THR A 45 -23.35 -17.33 3.91
C THR A 45 -24.12 -16.59 2.84
N HIS A 46 -23.42 -15.92 1.92
CA HIS A 46 -24.03 -15.44 0.69
C HIS A 46 -23.82 -16.46 -0.42
N SER A 47 -24.87 -16.73 -1.18
CA SER A 47 -24.90 -17.68 -2.28
C SER A 47 -25.64 -17.08 -3.45
N HIS A 48 -25.05 -17.12 -4.65
CA HIS A 48 -25.68 -16.63 -5.87
C HIS A 48 -25.23 -17.43 -7.08
N ALA A 49 -26.17 -17.69 -7.99
CA ALA A 49 -25.92 -18.42 -9.23
C ALA A 49 -25.88 -17.50 -10.46
N PHE A 50 -24.94 -17.76 -11.38
CA PHE A 50 -24.73 -16.95 -12.58
C PHE A 50 -24.58 -17.81 -13.83
N ARG A 51 -25.37 -17.54 -14.87
CA ARG A 51 -25.24 -18.18 -16.18
C ARG A 51 -24.17 -17.46 -17.01
N VAL A 52 -23.12 -18.18 -17.41
CA VAL A 52 -21.89 -17.66 -18.02
C VAL A 52 -21.42 -18.54 -19.17
N THR A 53 -20.45 -18.06 -19.95
CA THR A 53 -19.87 -18.79 -21.08
C THR A 53 -18.47 -19.33 -20.73
N THR A 54 -18.31 -20.64 -20.78
CA THR A 54 -17.07 -21.39 -20.48
C THR A 54 -15.89 -20.88 -21.31
N ALA A 55 -16.09 -20.73 -22.63
CA ALA A 55 -15.03 -20.26 -23.53
C ALA A 55 -14.49 -18.87 -23.15
N VAL A 56 -15.35 -17.98 -22.65
CA VAL A 56 -14.96 -16.64 -22.19
C VAL A 56 -14.17 -16.73 -20.89
N LEU A 57 -14.67 -17.51 -19.91
CA LEU A 57 -13.99 -17.68 -18.64
C LEU A 57 -12.57 -18.22 -18.81
N ARG A 58 -12.41 -19.29 -19.59
CA ARG A 58 -11.09 -19.89 -19.86
C ARG A 58 -10.14 -18.92 -20.55
N LYS A 59 -10.66 -18.06 -21.44
CA LYS A 59 -9.85 -17.06 -22.12
C LYS A 59 -9.37 -15.94 -21.19
N GLN A 60 -10.21 -15.51 -20.25
CA GLN A 60 -9.96 -14.33 -19.43
C GLN A 60 -9.38 -14.64 -18.05
N SER A 61 -9.37 -15.90 -17.64
CA SER A 61 -8.92 -16.34 -16.33
C SER A 61 -8.18 -17.67 -16.43
N ARG A 62 -6.92 -17.67 -15.97
CA ARG A 62 -6.11 -18.90 -15.91
C ARG A 62 -6.65 -19.88 -14.87
N TYR A 63 -7.28 -19.37 -13.81
CA TYR A 63 -7.98 -20.19 -12.83
C TYR A 63 -9.08 -21.01 -13.50
N PHE A 64 -9.98 -20.36 -14.26
CA PHE A 64 -11.08 -21.05 -14.94
C PHE A 64 -10.59 -21.95 -16.08
N ASP A 65 -9.53 -21.57 -16.78
CA ASP A 65 -8.93 -22.45 -17.81
C ASP A 65 -8.45 -23.78 -17.21
N ARG A 66 -7.81 -23.73 -16.05
CA ARG A 66 -7.37 -24.93 -15.32
C ARG A 66 -8.55 -25.69 -14.73
N LEU A 67 -9.44 -25.02 -14.00
CA LEU A 67 -10.59 -25.65 -13.34
C LEU A 67 -11.49 -26.40 -14.32
N LEU A 68 -11.67 -25.86 -15.54
CA LEU A 68 -12.52 -26.43 -16.58
C LEU A 68 -11.75 -27.32 -17.57
N ASP A 69 -10.50 -27.68 -17.25
CA ASP A 69 -9.73 -28.65 -18.03
C ASP A 69 -10.28 -30.07 -17.77
N PRO A 70 -10.79 -30.76 -18.82
CA PRO A 70 -11.47 -32.05 -18.66
C PRO A 70 -10.53 -33.20 -18.27
N ILE A 71 -9.21 -33.01 -18.39
CA ILE A 71 -8.21 -34.02 -18.07
C ILE A 71 -7.68 -33.83 -16.65
N LYS A 72 -7.55 -32.58 -16.21
CA LYS A 72 -6.87 -32.26 -14.94
C LYS A 72 -7.79 -32.21 -13.72
N PHE A 73 -9.06 -31.83 -13.90
CA PHE A 73 -9.99 -31.60 -12.79
C PHE A 73 -11.32 -32.31 -13.00
N GLY A 74 -11.89 -32.82 -11.90
CA GLY A 74 -13.20 -33.50 -11.91
C GLY A 74 -14.33 -32.55 -12.32
N GLU A 75 -14.24 -31.28 -11.93
CA GLU A 75 -15.14 -30.21 -12.38
C GLU A 75 -15.17 -30.10 -13.90
N GLY A 76 -14.00 -29.98 -14.54
CA GLY A 76 -13.87 -29.93 -15.99
C GLY A 76 -14.42 -31.17 -16.68
N GLN A 77 -14.16 -32.36 -16.14
CA GLN A 77 -14.68 -33.61 -16.70
C GLN A 77 -16.21 -33.70 -16.61
N ARG A 78 -16.79 -33.29 -15.47
CA ARG A 78 -18.26 -33.21 -15.29
C ARG A 78 -18.88 -32.25 -16.29
N VAL A 79 -18.31 -31.06 -16.44
CA VAL A 79 -18.77 -30.05 -17.42
C VAL A 79 -18.70 -30.57 -18.85
N ALA A 80 -17.58 -31.18 -19.25
CA ALA A 80 -17.41 -31.74 -20.60
C ALA A 80 -18.40 -32.88 -20.89
N THR A 81 -18.67 -33.74 -19.91
CA THR A 81 -19.65 -34.83 -20.03
C THR A 81 -21.07 -34.27 -20.19
N ALA A 82 -21.42 -33.26 -19.39
CA ALA A 82 -22.70 -32.58 -19.49
C ALA A 82 -22.86 -31.86 -20.84
N HIS A 83 -21.81 -31.19 -21.34
CA HIS A 83 -21.81 -30.57 -22.67
C HIS A 83 -22.02 -31.58 -23.79
N ALA A 84 -21.33 -32.73 -23.74
CA ALA A 84 -21.54 -33.81 -24.72
C ALA A 84 -22.99 -34.31 -24.71
N ARG A 85 -23.59 -34.50 -23.53
CA ARG A 85 -25.01 -34.87 -23.38
C ARG A 85 -25.93 -33.80 -23.99
N LEU A 86 -25.74 -32.53 -23.64
CA LEU A 86 -26.58 -31.43 -24.11
C LEU A 86 -26.51 -31.24 -25.64
N GLN A 87 -25.35 -31.45 -26.25
CA GLN A 87 -25.19 -31.41 -27.71
C GLN A 87 -25.99 -32.50 -28.44
N THR A 88 -26.24 -33.64 -27.79
CA THR A 88 -27.10 -34.68 -28.38
C THR A 88 -28.59 -34.38 -28.25
N GLN A 89 -29.00 -33.64 -27.21
CA GLN A 89 -30.40 -33.30 -26.95
C GLN A 89 -30.86 -32.04 -27.65
N TYR A 90 -29.99 -31.05 -27.79
CA TYR A 90 -30.34 -29.73 -28.31
C TYR A 90 -29.53 -29.39 -29.56
N GLN A 91 -30.22 -29.07 -30.66
CA GLN A 91 -29.59 -28.51 -31.86
C GLN A 91 -29.09 -27.08 -31.65
N ASP A 92 -29.76 -26.31 -30.78
CA ASP A 92 -29.40 -24.93 -30.45
C ASP A 92 -29.15 -24.79 -28.94
N LEU A 93 -27.88 -24.57 -28.58
CA LEU A 93 -27.43 -24.42 -27.19
C LEU A 93 -27.98 -23.16 -26.49
N THR A 94 -28.61 -22.25 -27.24
CA THR A 94 -29.19 -21.01 -26.68
C THR A 94 -30.54 -21.23 -26.00
N ILE A 95 -31.21 -22.36 -26.28
CA ILE A 95 -32.55 -22.67 -25.76
C ILE A 95 -32.48 -23.55 -24.49
N ILE A 96 -31.28 -23.98 -24.09
CA ILE A 96 -31.11 -24.90 -22.96
C ILE A 96 -31.70 -24.30 -21.67
N PRO A 97 -32.63 -25.01 -21.02
CA PRO A 97 -33.15 -24.66 -19.70
C PRO A 97 -32.03 -24.57 -18.66
N VAL A 98 -32.11 -23.60 -17.74
CA VAL A 98 -31.01 -23.30 -16.81
C VAL A 98 -30.75 -24.47 -15.84
N ASP A 99 -31.79 -25.23 -15.51
CA ASP A 99 -31.77 -26.43 -14.67
C ASP A 99 -31.03 -27.63 -15.31
N GLU A 100 -30.85 -27.63 -16.63
CA GLU A 100 -30.12 -28.69 -17.33
C GLU A 100 -28.64 -28.36 -17.56
N LEU A 101 -28.23 -27.10 -17.32
CA LEU A 101 -26.86 -26.65 -17.48
C LEU A 101 -25.95 -27.25 -16.39
N PRO A 102 -24.68 -27.56 -16.71
CA PRO A 102 -23.73 -27.96 -15.68
C PRO A 102 -23.51 -26.82 -14.68
N VAL A 103 -23.42 -27.18 -13.40
CA VAL A 103 -23.16 -26.26 -12.29
C VAL A 103 -21.75 -26.49 -11.76
N VAL A 104 -21.01 -25.40 -11.56
CA VAL A 104 -19.71 -25.40 -10.86
C VAL A 104 -19.83 -24.55 -9.61
N TYR A 105 -19.50 -25.14 -8.47
CA TYR A 105 -19.54 -24.49 -7.17
C TYR A 105 -18.19 -23.84 -6.88
N LEU A 106 -18.21 -22.55 -6.58
CA LEU A 106 -17.05 -21.77 -6.18
C LEU A 106 -17.24 -21.32 -4.74
N GLU A 107 -16.23 -21.56 -3.91
CA GLU A 107 -16.18 -21.08 -2.54
C GLU A 107 -15.13 -20.00 -2.39
N ASP A 108 -15.40 -19.05 -1.49
CA ASP A 108 -14.47 -18.03 -1.03
C ASP A 108 -13.93 -17.08 -2.12
N LEU A 109 -14.51 -15.89 -2.15
CA LEU A 109 -14.11 -14.75 -2.98
C LEU A 109 -12.79 -14.06 -2.54
N GLY A 110 -12.13 -14.56 -1.50
CA GLY A 110 -10.95 -13.96 -0.89
C GLY A 110 -11.30 -13.00 0.25
N ARG A 111 -10.30 -12.24 0.73
CA ARG A 111 -10.42 -11.32 1.86
C ARG A 111 -11.14 -10.01 1.48
N ILE A 112 -12.44 -10.10 1.24
CA ILE A 112 -13.32 -8.96 0.92
C ILE A 112 -13.97 -8.38 2.20
N PRO A 113 -14.43 -7.11 2.20
CA PRO A 113 -15.19 -6.57 3.32
C PRO A 113 -16.53 -7.27 3.53
N THR A 114 -17.04 -7.20 4.77
CA THR A 114 -18.43 -7.54 5.07
C THR A 114 -19.38 -6.70 4.23
N VAL A 115 -20.22 -7.37 3.45
CA VAL A 115 -21.22 -6.76 2.56
C VAL A 115 -22.59 -7.36 2.82
N LYS A 116 -23.65 -6.63 2.45
CA LYS A 116 -25.03 -7.13 2.54
C LYS A 116 -25.32 -8.23 1.51
N SER A 117 -24.61 -8.20 0.38
CA SER A 117 -24.69 -9.18 -0.69
C SER A 117 -23.41 -9.14 -1.51
N ILE A 118 -22.94 -10.32 -1.94
CA ILE A 118 -21.82 -10.47 -2.87
C ILE A 118 -22.28 -10.36 -4.34
N GLU A 119 -23.59 -10.39 -4.60
CA GLU A 119 -24.15 -10.37 -5.95
C GLU A 119 -23.65 -9.21 -6.81
N PRO A 120 -23.58 -7.95 -6.34
CA PRO A 120 -23.15 -6.85 -7.18
C PRO A 120 -21.70 -6.98 -7.64
N VAL A 121 -20.79 -7.40 -6.75
CA VAL A 121 -19.37 -7.56 -7.12
C VAL A 121 -19.17 -8.74 -8.06
N CYS A 122 -19.88 -9.85 -7.85
CA CYS A 122 -19.86 -10.99 -8.76
C CYS A 122 -20.42 -10.62 -10.14
N LEU A 123 -21.52 -9.86 -10.18
CA LEU A 123 -22.13 -9.39 -11.41
C LEU A 123 -21.18 -8.48 -12.19
N ASP A 124 -20.54 -7.53 -11.51
CA ASP A 124 -19.57 -6.62 -12.13
C ASP A 124 -18.34 -7.39 -12.66
N PHE A 125 -17.78 -8.29 -11.84
CA PHE A 125 -16.67 -9.16 -12.23
C PHE A 125 -16.98 -9.99 -13.48
N LEU A 126 -18.09 -10.73 -13.46
CA LEU A 126 -18.47 -11.60 -14.56
C LEU A 126 -18.85 -10.81 -15.82
N ASN A 127 -19.49 -9.64 -15.68
CA ASN A 127 -19.75 -8.76 -16.82
C ASN A 127 -18.45 -8.28 -17.47
N ILE A 128 -17.46 -7.88 -16.66
CA ILE A 128 -16.15 -7.46 -17.17
C ILE A 128 -15.47 -8.59 -17.95
N LEU A 129 -15.46 -9.82 -17.43
CA LEU A 129 -14.91 -10.98 -18.16
C LEU A 129 -15.62 -11.20 -19.50
N HIS A 130 -16.93 -10.99 -19.55
CA HIS A 130 -17.73 -11.11 -20.78
C HIS A 130 -17.69 -9.87 -21.67
N GLY A 131 -16.83 -8.88 -21.36
CA GLY A 131 -16.69 -7.65 -22.13
C GLY A 131 -17.92 -6.74 -22.09
N LYS A 132 -18.83 -6.97 -21.13
CA LYS A 132 -20.05 -6.19 -20.92
C LYS A 132 -19.78 -4.95 -20.07
N GLU A 133 -20.71 -4.02 -20.14
CA GLU A 133 -20.69 -2.81 -19.33
C GLU A 133 -21.18 -3.08 -17.91
N VAL A 134 -20.52 -2.47 -16.93
CA VAL A 134 -20.98 -2.42 -15.55
C VAL A 134 -22.01 -1.30 -15.42
N GLN A 135 -23.16 -1.60 -14.79
CA GLN A 135 -24.30 -0.69 -14.75
C GLN A 135 -24.10 0.55 -13.86
N SER A 136 -23.16 0.49 -12.91
CA SER A 136 -22.96 1.54 -11.91
C SER A 136 -21.56 2.16 -11.97
N THR A 137 -21.45 3.42 -11.54
CA THR A 137 -20.15 4.03 -11.29
C THR A 137 -19.50 3.35 -10.09
N LEU A 138 -18.36 2.70 -10.29
CA LEU A 138 -17.64 1.99 -9.24
C LEU A 138 -16.90 2.97 -8.31
N PRO A 139 -17.27 3.08 -7.01
CA PRO A 139 -16.47 3.79 -6.02
C PRO A 139 -15.16 3.04 -5.75
N ALA A 140 -14.16 3.74 -5.19
CA ALA A 140 -12.85 3.14 -4.88
C ALA A 140 -12.93 1.88 -4.02
N ALA A 141 -13.87 1.81 -3.06
CA ALA A 141 -14.08 0.60 -2.25
C ALA A 141 -14.54 -0.59 -3.08
N ASN A 142 -15.54 -0.41 -3.95
CA ASN A 142 -16.04 -1.50 -4.78
C ASN A 142 -14.98 -1.93 -5.79
N LEU A 143 -14.20 -0.99 -6.33
CA LEU A 143 -13.08 -1.30 -7.21
C LEU A 143 -11.97 -2.09 -6.50
N ALA A 144 -11.70 -1.77 -5.22
CA ALA A 144 -10.77 -2.56 -4.39
C ALA A 144 -11.29 -3.98 -4.17
N THR A 145 -12.57 -4.14 -3.82
CA THR A 145 -13.20 -5.46 -3.68
C THR A 145 -13.15 -6.24 -4.99
N LEU A 146 -13.44 -5.59 -6.11
CA LEU A 146 -13.37 -6.20 -7.44
C LEU A 146 -11.95 -6.66 -7.79
N ALA A 147 -10.93 -5.87 -7.44
CA ALA A 147 -9.53 -6.26 -7.64
C ALA A 147 -9.16 -7.50 -6.83
N ILE A 148 -9.63 -7.61 -5.57
CA ILE A 148 -9.43 -8.80 -4.72
C ILE A 148 -10.07 -10.04 -5.37
N VAL A 149 -11.32 -9.92 -5.83
CA VAL A 149 -12.02 -11.02 -6.51
C VAL A 149 -11.32 -11.42 -7.80
N ALA A 150 -10.85 -10.45 -8.58
CA ALA A 150 -10.14 -10.71 -9.83
C ALA A 150 -8.80 -11.40 -9.62
N ASP A 151 -8.06 -11.04 -8.57
CA ASP A 151 -6.82 -11.73 -8.18
C ASP A 151 -7.08 -13.16 -7.71
N ARG A 152 -8.10 -13.35 -6.87
CA ARG A 152 -8.54 -14.68 -6.40
C ARG A 152 -8.78 -15.65 -7.55
N PHE A 153 -9.34 -15.17 -8.66
CA PHE A 153 -9.62 -15.96 -9.85
C PHE A 153 -8.62 -15.75 -11.00
N ASP A 154 -7.41 -15.24 -10.74
CA ASP A 154 -6.34 -15.05 -11.72
C ASP A 154 -6.84 -14.40 -13.04
N ALA A 155 -7.53 -13.28 -12.88
CA ALA A 155 -8.26 -12.54 -13.91
C ALA A 155 -8.05 -11.01 -13.81
N LEU A 156 -6.97 -10.57 -13.14
CA LEU A 156 -6.64 -9.15 -12.98
C LEU A 156 -6.48 -8.43 -14.31
N ASP A 157 -5.87 -9.06 -15.31
CA ASP A 157 -5.64 -8.47 -16.64
C ASP A 157 -6.94 -7.96 -17.28
N ALA A 158 -8.02 -8.74 -17.19
CA ALA A 158 -9.32 -8.37 -17.73
C ALA A 158 -9.89 -7.11 -17.05
N VAL A 159 -9.77 -7.04 -15.71
CA VAL A 159 -10.23 -5.90 -14.92
C VAL A 159 -9.34 -4.68 -15.14
N GLN A 160 -8.03 -4.86 -15.27
CA GLN A 160 -7.06 -3.80 -15.57
C GLN A 160 -7.34 -3.17 -16.94
N ILE A 161 -7.55 -3.98 -17.98
CA ILE A 161 -7.92 -3.52 -19.32
C ILE A 161 -9.24 -2.73 -19.26
N TYR A 162 -10.24 -3.26 -18.56
CA TYR A 162 -11.51 -2.57 -18.39
C TYR A 162 -11.36 -1.23 -17.66
N ALA A 163 -10.62 -1.21 -16.55
CA ALA A 163 -10.40 -0.01 -15.73
C ALA A 163 -9.67 1.10 -16.50
N ARG A 164 -8.68 0.73 -17.31
CA ARG A 164 -7.97 1.64 -18.22
C ARG A 164 -8.89 2.18 -19.31
N ARG A 165 -9.60 1.29 -20.02
CA ARG A 165 -10.55 1.67 -21.08
C ARG A 165 -11.64 2.63 -20.57
N LYS A 166 -12.16 2.38 -19.38
CA LYS A 166 -13.21 3.19 -18.74
C LYS A 166 -12.69 4.35 -17.90
N LYS A 167 -11.36 4.51 -17.82
CA LYS A 167 -10.69 5.57 -17.05
C LYS A 167 -11.22 5.65 -15.62
N LEU A 168 -11.44 4.51 -14.96
CA LEU A 168 -12.13 4.44 -13.67
C LEU A 168 -11.43 5.28 -12.59
N MET A 169 -10.10 5.16 -12.47
CA MET A 169 -9.30 5.92 -11.51
C MET A 169 -9.36 7.42 -11.78
N ALA A 170 -9.22 7.84 -13.04
CA ALA A 170 -9.34 9.26 -13.41
C ALA A 170 -10.75 9.81 -13.13
N GLY A 171 -11.80 8.99 -13.32
CA GLY A 171 -13.16 9.36 -12.95
C GLY A 171 -13.39 9.43 -11.44
N ILE A 172 -12.67 8.66 -10.63
CA ILE A 172 -12.68 8.80 -9.17
C ILE A 172 -11.98 10.10 -8.76
N ASP A 173 -10.81 10.39 -9.35
CA ASP A 173 -10.05 11.61 -9.08
C ASP A 173 -10.83 12.87 -9.47
N SER A 174 -11.49 12.88 -10.64
CA SER A 174 -12.27 14.03 -11.09
C SER A 174 -13.45 14.38 -10.17
N ARG A 175 -13.92 13.42 -9.38
CA ARG A 175 -15.00 13.61 -8.38
C ARG A 175 -14.47 13.88 -6.98
N THR A 176 -13.16 13.73 -6.75
CA THR A 176 -12.56 13.93 -5.43
C THR A 176 -11.95 15.33 -5.36
N LEU A 177 -12.61 16.23 -4.63
CA LEU A 177 -12.09 17.59 -4.43
C LEU A 177 -10.82 17.56 -3.56
N PRO A 178 -9.89 18.53 -3.70
CA PRO A 178 -8.65 18.57 -2.91
C PRO A 178 -8.87 18.50 -1.40
N LYS A 179 -9.91 19.17 -0.88
CA LYS A 179 -10.28 19.10 0.55
C LYS A 179 -10.72 17.69 0.96
N MET A 180 -11.46 16.99 0.09
CA MET A 180 -11.89 15.62 0.35
C MET A 180 -10.70 14.65 0.28
N GLU A 181 -9.78 14.90 -0.66
CA GLU A 181 -8.55 14.14 -0.80
C GLU A 181 -7.74 14.21 0.51
N LEU A 182 -7.49 15.41 1.05
CA LEU A 182 -6.78 15.57 2.33
C LEU A 182 -7.55 14.95 3.51
N ALA A 183 -8.87 14.87 3.45
CA ALA A 183 -9.69 14.28 4.51
C ALA A 183 -9.82 12.74 4.45
N LEU A 184 -9.24 12.05 3.45
CA LEU A 184 -9.30 10.59 3.37
C LEU A 184 -8.61 9.93 4.59
N GLY A 185 -9.36 9.10 5.31
CA GLY A 185 -8.79 8.25 6.36
C GLY A 185 -7.96 7.10 5.81
N GLU A 186 -7.20 6.45 6.69
CA GLU A 186 -6.30 5.33 6.38
C GLU A 186 -6.94 4.25 5.51
N GLY A 187 -8.12 3.75 5.89
CA GLY A 187 -8.80 2.68 5.15
C GLY A 187 -9.10 3.04 3.69
N ARG A 188 -9.43 4.31 3.40
CA ARG A 188 -9.65 4.78 2.01
C ARG A 188 -8.34 4.88 1.22
N VAL A 189 -7.28 5.33 1.88
CA VAL A 189 -5.94 5.42 1.28
C VAL A 189 -5.40 4.03 0.96
N ARG A 190 -5.55 3.08 1.88
CA ARG A 190 -5.23 1.66 1.67
C ARG A 190 -6.03 1.04 0.53
N GLN A 191 -7.34 1.30 0.43
CA GLN A 191 -8.17 0.86 -0.71
C GLN A 191 -7.62 1.40 -2.04
N ARG A 192 -7.32 2.69 -2.13
CA ARG A 192 -6.78 3.28 -3.36
C ARG A 192 -5.39 2.75 -3.69
N LEU A 193 -4.53 2.56 -2.69
CA LEU A 193 -3.22 1.96 -2.90
C LEU A 193 -3.31 0.50 -3.38
N LEU A 194 -4.19 -0.31 -2.79
CA LEU A 194 -4.45 -1.68 -3.26
C LEU A 194 -4.89 -1.70 -4.72
N VAL A 195 -5.88 -0.87 -5.09
CA VAL A 195 -6.33 -0.72 -6.48
C VAL A 195 -5.18 -0.33 -7.39
N ALA A 196 -4.31 0.58 -6.95
CA ALA A 196 -3.19 1.06 -7.74
C ALA A 196 -2.14 -0.02 -7.99
N LEU A 197 -1.87 -0.85 -6.98
CA LEU A 197 -0.93 -1.97 -7.06
C LEU A 197 -1.48 -3.09 -7.96
N MET A 198 -2.76 -3.44 -7.82
CA MET A 198 -3.37 -4.57 -8.53
C MET A 198 -3.80 -4.23 -9.96
N LEU A 199 -4.19 -2.97 -10.23
CA LEU A 199 -4.63 -2.52 -11.56
C LEU A 199 -3.61 -1.60 -12.25
N ASP A 200 -2.38 -1.57 -11.73
CA ASP A 200 -1.22 -0.85 -12.30
C ASP A 200 -1.54 0.61 -12.65
N HIS A 201 -1.72 1.41 -11.60
CA HIS A 201 -1.98 2.84 -11.69
C HIS A 201 -0.93 3.66 -10.92
N ALA A 202 0.19 3.92 -11.60
CA ALA A 202 1.36 4.61 -11.04
C ALA A 202 1.07 5.89 -10.23
N PRO A 203 0.20 6.84 -10.66
CA PRO A 203 -0.06 8.06 -9.88
C PRO A 203 -0.61 7.80 -8.47
N TRP A 204 -1.44 6.77 -8.31
CA TRP A 204 -1.98 6.39 -7.00
C TRP A 204 -0.95 5.61 -6.17
N ILE A 205 -0.07 4.83 -6.80
CA ILE A 205 1.05 4.18 -6.10
C ILE A 205 1.90 5.26 -5.43
N GLU A 206 2.34 6.28 -6.18
CA GLU A 206 3.18 7.36 -5.65
C GLU A 206 2.47 8.15 -4.55
N ARG A 207 1.27 8.65 -4.85
CA ARG A 207 0.51 9.50 -3.92
C ARG A 207 0.18 8.79 -2.62
N TYR A 208 -0.32 7.56 -2.68
CA TYR A 208 -0.85 6.88 -1.50
C TYR A 208 0.23 6.13 -0.71
N SER A 209 1.30 5.66 -1.36
CA SER A 209 2.47 5.16 -0.62
C SER A 209 3.14 6.27 0.19
N LEU A 210 3.31 7.46 -0.40
CA LEU A 210 3.83 8.63 0.31
C LEU A 210 2.95 9.00 1.49
N ARG A 211 1.63 9.01 1.29
CA ARG A 211 0.69 9.33 2.36
C ARG A 211 0.72 8.33 3.50
N MET A 212 0.73 7.03 3.20
CA MET A 212 0.86 5.98 4.24
C MET A 212 2.15 6.15 5.04
N MET A 213 3.26 6.35 4.32
CA MET A 213 4.58 6.57 4.93
C MET A 213 4.62 7.85 5.77
N ALA A 214 4.08 8.97 5.29
CA ALA A 214 4.11 10.26 5.99
C ALA A 214 3.23 10.27 7.25
N GLN A 215 2.02 9.73 7.16
CA GLN A 215 1.06 9.70 8.26
C GLN A 215 1.41 8.66 9.34
N GLY A 216 2.34 7.74 9.06
CA GLY A 216 2.70 6.68 10.01
C GLY A 216 1.64 5.57 10.11
N TRP A 217 0.82 5.41 9.07
CA TRP A 217 -0.24 4.38 9.00
C TRP A 217 0.32 3.02 8.59
N LEU A 218 1.31 2.55 9.36
CA LEU A 218 2.14 1.38 9.06
C LEU A 218 2.32 0.54 10.33
N GLY A 219 2.64 -0.75 10.17
CA GLY A 219 2.97 -1.64 11.29
C GLY A 219 1.77 -2.19 12.07
N ARG A 220 0.54 -2.00 11.57
CA ARG A 220 -0.63 -2.71 12.10
C ARG A 220 -0.57 -4.17 11.67
N GLU A 221 -0.72 -5.09 12.63
CA GLU A 221 -1.02 -6.49 12.32
C GLU A 221 -2.48 -6.63 11.87
N ALA A 222 -2.69 -7.06 10.64
CA ALA A 222 -4.01 -7.31 10.10
C ALA A 222 -4.56 -8.65 10.57
N ALA A 223 -5.83 -8.70 10.95
CA ALA A 223 -6.50 -9.96 11.21
C ALA A 223 -6.72 -10.73 9.90
N VAL A 224 -6.79 -12.05 9.96
CA VAL A 224 -7.11 -12.89 8.79
C VAL A 224 -8.47 -12.51 8.17
N THR A 225 -9.40 -12.05 9.00
CA THR A 225 -10.73 -11.59 8.61
C THR A 225 -10.75 -10.16 8.07
N ASP A 226 -9.66 -9.40 8.24
CA ASP A 226 -9.58 -8.05 7.67
C ASP A 226 -9.52 -8.14 6.14
N PRO A 227 -10.17 -7.20 5.43
CA PRO A 227 -10.02 -7.07 3.98
C PRO A 227 -8.55 -6.95 3.55
N LEU A 228 -8.24 -7.42 2.34
CA LEU A 228 -6.87 -7.51 1.83
C LEU A 228 -6.11 -6.17 1.87
N TRP A 229 -6.78 -5.01 1.77
CA TRP A 229 -6.10 -3.71 1.83
C TRP A 229 -5.50 -3.37 3.21
N TRP A 230 -5.83 -4.12 4.27
CA TRP A 230 -5.14 -4.01 5.56
C TRP A 230 -3.81 -4.76 5.59
N ASP A 231 -3.57 -5.64 4.62
CA ASP A 231 -2.38 -6.46 4.46
C ASP A 231 -1.97 -6.44 2.97
N LEU A 232 -1.39 -5.31 2.56
CA LEU A 232 -1.14 -5.03 1.15
C LEU A 232 -0.19 -6.08 0.53
N PRO A 233 -0.51 -6.60 -0.66
CA PRO A 233 0.25 -7.69 -1.27
C PRO A 233 1.67 -7.27 -1.61
N GLY A 234 2.56 -8.26 -1.64
CA GLY A 234 3.95 -8.06 -2.04
C GLY A 234 4.73 -7.21 -1.05
N ARG A 235 4.63 -7.44 0.26
CA ARG A 235 5.49 -6.83 1.29
C ARG A 235 5.57 -5.29 1.23
N VAL A 236 4.51 -4.65 0.76
CA VAL A 236 4.45 -3.19 0.61
C VAL A 236 4.52 -2.49 1.96
N GLU A 237 3.80 -3.01 2.96
CA GLU A 237 3.82 -2.49 4.34
C GLU A 237 5.22 -2.53 4.95
N GLU A 238 5.91 -3.67 4.84
CA GLU A 238 7.28 -3.85 5.36
C GLU A 238 8.24 -2.87 4.72
N GLU A 239 8.16 -2.73 3.40
CA GLU A 239 9.01 -1.81 2.65
C GLU A 239 8.75 -0.37 3.10
N LEU A 240 7.49 0.10 3.12
CA LEU A 240 7.16 1.47 3.54
C LEU A 240 7.53 1.73 5.01
N SER A 241 7.39 0.72 5.87
CA SER A 241 7.81 0.80 7.28
C SER A 241 9.32 0.99 7.39
N LEU A 242 10.10 0.25 6.61
CA LEU A 242 11.54 0.41 6.53
C LEU A 242 11.94 1.78 5.96
N ARG A 243 11.26 2.25 4.90
CA ARG A 243 11.56 3.57 4.32
C ARG A 243 11.28 4.70 5.32
N ARG A 244 10.16 4.60 6.03
CA ARG A 244 9.81 5.54 7.10
C ARG A 244 10.85 5.55 8.21
N SER A 245 11.31 4.38 8.66
CA SER A 245 12.32 4.31 9.73
C SER A 245 13.62 4.98 9.32
N TYR A 246 14.06 4.82 8.07
CA TYR A 246 15.24 5.52 7.54
C TYR A 246 15.06 7.03 7.38
N VAL A 247 13.86 7.51 7.04
CA VAL A 247 13.55 8.95 7.07
C VAL A 247 13.66 9.48 8.50
N LEU A 248 13.11 8.78 9.48
CA LEU A 248 13.20 9.14 10.89
C LEU A 248 14.64 9.10 11.40
N GLU A 249 15.41 8.08 11.04
CA GLU A 249 16.84 7.95 11.36
C GLU A 249 17.64 9.11 10.76
N THR A 250 17.30 9.52 9.53
CA THR A 250 17.93 10.68 8.87
C THR A 250 17.63 11.96 9.66
N LEU A 251 16.37 12.19 10.06
CA LEU A 251 15.99 13.34 10.90
C LEU A 251 16.72 13.34 12.25
N GLN A 252 16.81 12.18 12.89
CA GLN A 252 17.55 12.01 14.14
C GLN A 252 19.04 12.33 13.94
N SER A 253 19.65 11.88 12.84
CA SER A 253 21.06 12.17 12.55
C SER A 253 21.35 13.66 12.37
N VAL A 254 20.38 14.46 11.91
CA VAL A 254 20.51 15.93 11.87
C VAL A 254 20.57 16.48 13.29
N GLN A 255 19.69 16.01 14.20
CA GLN A 255 19.73 16.45 15.61
C GLN A 255 21.04 16.03 16.30
N GLU A 256 21.48 14.80 16.07
CA GLU A 256 22.75 14.26 16.57
C GLU A 256 23.95 15.07 16.06
N HIS A 257 23.92 15.51 14.80
CA HIS A 257 24.97 16.37 14.25
C HIS A 257 25.14 17.65 15.06
N PHE A 258 24.04 18.38 15.32
CA PHE A 258 24.13 19.63 16.09
C PHE A 258 24.49 19.40 17.56
N LEU A 259 23.96 18.35 18.18
CA LEU A 259 24.37 17.98 19.54
C LEU A 259 25.86 17.65 19.60
N SER A 260 26.38 16.93 18.60
CA SER A 260 27.80 16.59 18.49
C SER A 260 28.66 17.85 18.28
N VAL A 261 28.33 18.67 17.29
CA VAL A 261 29.10 19.88 16.93
C VAL A 261 29.28 20.80 18.14
N TYR A 262 28.21 21.09 18.88
CA TYR A 262 28.25 21.98 20.04
C TYR A 262 28.72 21.32 21.34
N SER A 263 28.80 19.98 21.41
CA SER A 263 29.39 19.27 22.57
C SER A 263 30.89 19.00 22.41
N THR A 264 31.45 19.17 21.21
CA THR A 264 32.89 19.05 21.00
C THR A 264 33.65 20.24 21.60
N ARG A 265 34.95 20.06 21.84
CA ARG A 265 35.85 21.16 22.27
C ARG A 265 36.20 22.13 21.14
N LYS A 266 35.71 21.90 19.91
CA LYS A 266 36.00 22.77 18.77
C LYS A 266 35.02 23.94 18.79
N ARG A 267 35.55 25.15 18.67
CA ARG A 267 34.75 26.38 18.65
C ARG A 267 33.91 26.44 17.37
N VAL A 268 32.60 26.62 17.52
CA VAL A 268 31.63 26.72 16.42
C VAL A 268 31.39 28.19 16.09
N CYS A 269 31.28 29.04 17.10
CA CYS A 269 31.21 30.49 16.93
C CYS A 269 32.49 31.03 16.26
N ARG A 270 32.36 31.51 15.02
CA ARG A 270 33.47 32.04 14.21
C ARG A 270 33.68 33.56 14.36
N LEU A 271 32.88 34.24 15.18
CA LEU A 271 32.94 35.69 15.32
C LEU A 271 34.18 36.19 16.06
N GLY A 272 34.86 35.31 16.83
CA GLY A 272 36.17 35.62 17.41
C GLY A 272 36.16 36.54 18.63
N TYR A 273 34.98 36.88 19.17
CA TYR A 273 34.84 37.63 20.42
C TYR A 273 35.25 36.78 21.63
N ASP A 274 35.62 37.45 22.73
CA ASP A 274 35.91 36.76 24.00
C ASP A 274 34.70 35.97 24.53
N SER A 275 33.48 36.39 24.15
CA SER A 275 32.21 35.73 24.49
C SER A 275 31.83 34.56 23.57
N SER A 276 32.72 34.14 22.65
CA SER A 276 32.46 33.04 21.72
C SER A 276 32.30 31.67 22.40
N PRO A 277 33.10 31.30 23.42
CA PRO A 277 32.91 30.04 24.16
C PRO A 277 31.57 29.97 24.92
N GLU A 278 31.14 31.10 25.49
CA GLU A 278 29.85 31.26 26.17
C GLU A 278 28.70 31.13 25.17
N CYS A 279 28.89 31.63 23.94
CA CYS A 279 27.94 31.44 22.85
C CYS A 279 27.74 29.97 22.50
N ASP A 280 28.81 29.19 22.33
CA ASP A 280 28.68 27.76 21.99
C ASP A 280 27.96 26.99 23.11
N SER A 281 28.28 27.27 24.37
CA SER A 281 27.63 26.66 25.55
C SER A 281 26.14 27.05 25.65
N PHE A 282 25.82 28.32 25.39
CA PHE A 282 24.45 28.80 25.36
C PHE A 282 23.64 28.12 24.26
N GLN A 283 24.19 28.02 23.04
CA GLN A 283 23.53 27.33 21.94
C GLN A 283 23.26 25.86 22.29
N LEU A 284 24.23 25.14 22.86
CA LEU A 284 24.02 23.75 23.30
C LEU A 284 22.82 23.63 24.27
N GLY A 285 22.74 24.52 25.26
CA GLY A 285 21.62 24.55 26.21
C GLY A 285 20.27 24.80 25.54
N GLU A 286 20.21 25.75 24.60
CA GLU A 286 18.98 26.04 23.85
C GLU A 286 18.57 24.90 22.91
N ILE A 287 19.54 24.19 22.30
CA ILE A 287 19.31 23.02 21.44
C ILE A 287 18.65 21.90 22.25
N VAL A 288 19.25 21.54 23.38
CA VAL A 288 18.72 20.50 24.27
C VAL A 288 17.32 20.88 24.75
N ARG A 289 17.13 22.13 25.23
CA ARG A 289 15.82 22.61 25.68
C ARG A 289 14.79 22.59 24.55
N PHE A 290 15.18 22.93 23.32
CA PHE A 290 14.29 22.89 22.17
C PHE A 290 13.87 21.47 21.82
N PHE A 291 14.82 20.54 21.63
CA PHE A 291 14.47 19.16 21.24
C PHE A 291 13.70 18.40 22.31
N MET A 292 13.96 18.66 23.60
CA MET A 292 13.13 18.11 24.69
C MET A 292 11.70 18.65 24.64
N ARG A 293 11.50 19.98 24.46
CA ARG A 293 10.16 20.56 24.27
C ARG A 293 9.50 20.06 22.99
N ALA A 294 10.29 19.81 21.96
CA ALA A 294 9.83 19.21 20.72
C ALA A 294 9.46 17.72 20.87
N GLY A 295 9.82 17.08 21.98
CA GLY A 295 9.56 15.66 22.22
C GLY A 295 10.37 14.73 21.33
N THR A 296 11.50 15.21 20.77
CA THR A 296 12.38 14.43 19.90
C THR A 296 13.71 14.04 20.58
N LEU A 297 13.94 14.52 21.80
CA LEU A 297 15.08 14.18 22.63
C LEU A 297 14.62 13.82 24.05
N LYS A 298 15.07 12.67 24.55
CA LYS A 298 14.96 12.26 25.96
C LYS A 298 16.38 12.18 26.53
N MET A 299 16.63 12.86 27.65
CA MET A 299 17.90 12.72 28.38
C MET A 299 17.72 11.69 29.50
N GLN A 300 18.57 10.68 29.54
CA GLN A 300 18.58 9.65 30.58
C GLN A 300 19.99 9.48 31.14
N GLY A 301 20.09 9.32 32.46
CA GLY A 301 21.37 9.06 33.12
C GLY A 301 21.85 7.63 32.85
N ALA A 302 23.16 7.46 32.60
CA ALA A 302 23.75 6.15 32.32
C ALA A 302 24.13 5.36 33.59
N ILE A 303 24.04 5.96 34.78
CA ILE A 303 24.54 5.37 36.04
C ILE A 303 23.60 4.28 36.57
N ILE A 304 22.28 4.47 36.47
CA ILE A 304 21.27 3.48 36.82
C ILE A 304 20.22 3.50 35.71
N ASN A 305 20.20 2.46 34.87
CA ASN A 305 19.19 2.33 33.81
C ASN A 305 17.96 1.62 34.39
N THR A 306 16.95 2.38 34.79
CA THR A 306 15.75 1.86 35.49
C THR A 306 14.59 1.48 34.56
N GLU A 307 14.76 1.51 33.24
CA GLU A 307 13.67 1.27 32.27
C GLU A 307 14.11 0.31 31.16
N ASP A 308 13.29 -0.71 30.88
CA ASP A 308 13.30 -1.50 29.62
C ASP A 308 12.87 -0.58 28.46
N ASN A 309 13.74 0.36 28.09
CA ASN A 309 13.45 1.40 27.12
C ASN A 309 13.62 0.91 25.68
N GLU A 310 12.66 0.13 25.17
CA GLU A 310 12.42 0.10 23.73
C GLU A 310 11.93 1.49 23.30
N ILE A 311 12.82 2.30 22.74
CA ILE A 311 12.45 3.58 22.15
C ILE A 311 11.63 3.28 20.88
N ALA A 312 10.31 3.29 21.02
CA ALA A 312 9.41 3.13 19.88
C ALA A 312 9.65 4.26 18.86
N PRO A 313 9.75 3.94 17.56
CA PRO A 313 9.85 4.94 16.51
C PRO A 313 8.67 5.92 16.55
N TYR A 314 8.91 7.16 16.11
CA TYR A 314 7.86 8.19 16.05
C TYR A 314 6.67 7.73 15.18
N ALA A 315 5.49 7.65 15.79
CA ALA A 315 4.26 7.17 15.13
C ALA A 315 3.42 8.29 14.49
N GLY A 316 3.74 9.57 14.71
CA GLY A 316 2.93 10.70 14.24
C GLY A 316 3.17 11.10 12.78
N ASP A 317 2.48 12.15 12.33
CA ASP A 317 2.65 12.70 10.97
C ASP A 317 4.03 13.37 10.80
N LEU A 318 4.77 12.98 9.77
CA LEU A 318 6.06 13.58 9.43
C LEU A 318 5.93 15.08 9.12
N ALA A 319 4.84 15.53 8.47
CA ALA A 319 4.66 16.95 8.17
C ALA A 319 4.58 17.78 9.46
N LEU A 320 3.81 17.31 10.45
CA LEU A 320 3.72 17.96 11.75
C LEU A 320 5.07 17.92 12.49
N LEU A 321 5.83 16.84 12.36
CA LEU A 321 7.19 16.75 12.92
C LEU A 321 8.12 17.79 12.29
N PHE A 322 8.13 17.93 10.96
CA PHE A 322 8.91 18.94 10.25
C PHE A 322 8.53 20.35 10.69
N ASP A 323 7.24 20.66 10.73
CA ASP A 323 6.74 21.97 11.17
C ASP A 323 7.19 22.29 12.60
N LYS A 324 7.08 21.32 13.51
CA LYS A 324 7.54 21.45 14.89
C LYS A 324 9.04 21.72 14.98
N LEU A 325 9.85 20.99 14.22
CA LEU A 325 11.31 21.14 14.24
C LEU A 325 11.77 22.47 13.59
N LYS A 326 11.04 22.98 12.60
CA LYS A 326 11.31 24.28 11.96
C LYS A 326 10.94 25.49 12.81
N GLN A 327 10.17 25.31 13.90
CA GLN A 327 9.84 26.37 14.85
C GLN A 327 11.01 26.74 15.78
N VAL A 328 12.21 26.18 15.57
CA VAL A 328 13.41 26.52 16.34
C VAL A 328 13.66 28.04 16.35
N PRO A 329 13.69 28.72 17.51
CA PRO A 329 13.94 30.15 17.60
C PRO A 329 15.35 30.53 17.12
N GLU A 330 15.51 31.81 16.73
CA GLU A 330 16.83 32.39 16.53
C GLU A 330 17.44 32.79 17.88
N TYR A 331 18.07 31.83 18.54
CA TYR A 331 18.72 32.07 19.83
C TYR A 331 19.95 32.94 19.68
N GLN A 332 19.99 34.06 20.41
CA GLN A 332 21.11 35.00 20.44
C GLN A 332 21.51 35.27 21.89
N VAL A 333 22.80 35.23 22.18
CA VAL A 333 23.31 35.56 23.53
C VAL A 333 23.23 37.06 23.79
N ASN A 334 23.63 37.86 22.81
CA ASN A 334 23.64 39.32 22.86
C ASN A 334 23.68 39.87 21.42
N ALA A 335 23.66 41.20 21.30
CA ALA A 335 23.69 41.90 20.02
C ALA A 335 24.95 41.62 19.16
N HIS A 336 26.04 41.14 19.76
CA HIS A 336 27.27 40.82 19.03
C HIS A 336 27.26 39.41 18.41
N HIS A 337 26.26 38.57 18.72
CA HIS A 337 26.13 37.19 18.21
C HIS A 337 24.93 37.02 17.26
N SER A 338 24.69 38.01 16.41
CA SER A 338 23.73 37.89 15.32
C SER A 338 24.16 36.74 14.39
N HIS A 339 23.24 35.84 14.05
CA HIS A 339 23.47 34.65 13.19
C HIS A 339 24.30 33.51 13.77
N CYS A 340 24.67 33.54 15.06
CA CYS A 340 25.26 32.37 15.74
C CYS A 340 24.24 31.29 16.15
N GLY A 341 22.94 31.59 15.98
CA GLY A 341 21.84 30.73 16.37
C GLY A 341 21.73 29.45 15.53
N ILE A 342 21.37 28.33 16.17
CA ILE A 342 21.17 27.04 15.49
C ILE A 342 20.18 27.12 14.31
N ARG A 343 19.15 27.98 14.39
CA ARG A 343 18.09 28.08 13.35
C ARG A 343 18.67 28.21 11.95
N THR A 344 19.65 29.09 11.75
CA THR A 344 20.24 29.40 10.44
C THR A 344 20.94 28.18 9.83
N GLN A 345 21.49 27.29 10.67
CA GLN A 345 22.23 26.11 10.22
C GLN A 345 21.33 24.87 10.14
N TYR A 346 20.38 24.72 11.06
CA TYR A 346 19.54 23.52 11.19
C TYR A 346 18.39 23.47 10.17
N VAL A 347 17.73 24.61 9.93
CA VAL A 347 16.58 24.66 9.01
C VAL A 347 16.93 24.25 7.57
N PRO A 348 18.08 24.63 6.98
CA PRO A 348 18.47 24.16 5.66
C PRO A 348 18.56 22.63 5.54
N PHE A 349 19.09 21.94 6.55
CA PHE A 349 19.15 20.47 6.54
C PHE A 349 17.75 19.84 6.65
N LEU A 350 16.86 20.41 7.46
CA LEU A 350 15.47 19.96 7.50
C LEU A 350 14.76 20.16 6.16
N GLN A 351 14.99 21.29 5.49
CA GLN A 351 14.43 21.57 4.17
C GLN A 351 14.96 20.57 3.12
N LEU A 352 16.21 20.15 3.21
CA LEU A 352 16.76 19.11 2.34
C LEU A 352 16.06 17.77 2.55
N VAL A 353 15.93 17.32 3.81
CA VAL A 353 15.24 16.04 4.12
C VAL A 353 13.77 16.10 3.69
N GLU A 354 13.09 17.22 3.94
CA GLU A 354 11.70 17.42 3.54
C GLU A 354 11.53 17.44 2.02
N ALA A 355 12.44 18.09 1.28
CA ALA A 355 12.42 18.09 -0.18
C ALA A 355 12.65 16.69 -0.77
N ALA A 356 13.41 15.83 -0.07
CA ALA A 356 13.65 14.45 -0.47
C ALA A 356 12.47 13.51 -0.13
N LEU A 357 11.61 13.88 0.82
CA LEU A 357 10.53 13.02 1.32
C LEU A 357 9.56 12.50 0.24
N PRO A 358 9.06 13.32 -0.71
CA PRO A 358 8.14 12.85 -1.74
C PRO A 358 8.72 11.72 -2.60
N HIS A 359 10.05 11.66 -2.71
CA HIS A 359 10.75 10.66 -3.49
C HIS A 359 11.09 9.40 -2.70
N ALA A 360 11.03 9.45 -1.35
CA ALA A 360 11.37 8.32 -0.49
C ALA A 360 10.31 7.21 -0.58
N ALA A 361 9.06 7.59 -0.87
CA ALA A 361 7.99 6.65 -1.14
C ALA A 361 8.20 5.89 -2.47
N PHE A 362 7.20 5.13 -2.92
CA PHE A 362 7.32 4.42 -4.18
C PHE A 362 7.27 5.38 -5.36
N CYS A 363 8.11 5.12 -6.36
CA CYS A 363 7.88 5.60 -7.70
C CYS A 363 6.97 4.60 -8.39
N GLY A 364 5.87 5.07 -8.98
CA GLY A 364 4.83 4.20 -9.48
C GLY A 364 5.30 3.39 -10.68
N ILE A 365 6.19 3.95 -11.49
CA ILE A 365 6.79 3.27 -12.66
C ILE A 365 7.83 2.24 -12.19
N CYS A 366 8.84 2.68 -11.43
CA CYS A 366 9.95 1.82 -11.03
C CYS A 366 9.52 0.68 -10.10
N TRP A 367 8.47 0.89 -9.29
CA TRP A 367 7.94 -0.17 -8.43
C TRP A 367 7.33 -1.33 -9.23
N VAL A 368 6.76 -1.04 -10.40
CA VAL A 368 6.15 -2.04 -11.27
C VAL A 368 7.19 -2.67 -12.21
N GLU A 369 8.08 -1.86 -12.79
CA GLU A 369 9.02 -2.30 -13.83
C GLU A 369 10.32 -2.92 -13.27
N ASP A 370 10.86 -2.39 -12.17
CA ASP A 370 12.16 -2.80 -11.63
C ASP A 370 12.19 -2.76 -10.09
N ARG A 371 11.27 -3.54 -9.50
CA ARG A 371 11.11 -3.62 -8.05
C ARG A 371 12.40 -4.00 -7.33
N HIS A 372 13.17 -4.96 -7.85
CA HIS A 372 14.36 -5.48 -7.20
C HIS A 372 15.40 -4.38 -6.96
N ASN A 373 15.65 -3.52 -7.95
CA ASN A 373 16.64 -2.44 -7.81
C ASN A 373 16.07 -1.23 -7.05
N HIS A 374 14.75 -1.07 -7.02
CA HIS A 374 14.09 0.03 -6.31
C HIS A 374 13.79 -0.29 -4.84
N SER A 375 13.73 -1.57 -4.44
CA SER A 375 13.46 -1.98 -3.06
C SER A 375 14.63 -1.66 -2.13
N TRP A 376 14.29 -1.07 -0.99
CA TRP A 376 15.21 -0.79 0.11
C TRP A 376 15.37 -2.01 1.02
N LEU A 377 14.36 -2.89 1.11
CA LEU A 377 14.47 -4.18 1.81
C LEU A 377 15.56 -5.07 1.22
N ASP A 378 15.67 -5.09 -0.11
CA ASP A 378 16.62 -5.95 -0.82
C ASP A 378 18.00 -5.27 -1.02
N SER A 379 18.10 -3.97 -0.70
CA SER A 379 19.32 -3.17 -0.88
C SER A 379 20.25 -3.21 0.33
N LYS A 380 21.56 -3.22 0.08
CA LYS A 380 22.57 -3.03 1.13
C LYS A 380 22.64 -1.56 1.55
N ARG A 381 22.72 -1.33 2.86
CA ARG A 381 22.92 0.02 3.42
C ARG A 381 24.32 0.54 3.08
N PRO A 382 24.43 1.76 2.53
CA PRO A 382 25.72 2.44 2.41
C PRO A 382 26.31 2.77 3.78
N LEU A 383 27.63 2.75 3.90
CA LEU A 383 28.29 3.04 5.17
C LEU A 383 28.23 4.53 5.53
N ARG A 384 28.50 5.40 4.54
CA ARG A 384 28.60 6.84 4.75
C ARG A 384 27.98 7.60 3.60
N TRP A 385 27.22 8.63 3.93
CA TRP A 385 26.78 9.67 3.01
C TRP A 385 27.46 10.99 3.37
N SER A 386 27.83 11.80 2.37
CA SER A 386 28.35 13.16 2.57
C SER A 386 27.78 14.10 1.52
N GLN A 387 27.46 15.34 1.92
CA GLN A 387 26.84 16.30 1.01
C GLN A 387 27.72 16.62 -0.20
N GLY A 388 29.04 16.73 -0.02
CA GLY A 388 29.99 17.08 -1.09
C GLY A 388 30.22 15.99 -2.14
N THR A 389 29.91 14.73 -1.82
CA THR A 389 30.04 13.58 -2.74
C THR A 389 28.71 12.96 -3.11
N SER A 390 27.60 13.60 -2.73
CA SER A 390 26.26 13.06 -2.89
C SER A 390 25.80 13.15 -4.34
N GLU A 391 25.36 12.04 -4.92
CA GLU A 391 24.61 12.02 -6.19
C GLU A 391 23.12 12.37 -6.01
N LEU A 392 22.73 12.93 -4.86
CA LEU A 392 21.36 13.34 -4.58
C LEU A 392 20.94 14.49 -5.50
N ASP A 393 20.40 14.14 -6.65
CA ASP A 393 19.77 15.06 -7.57
C ASP A 393 18.25 14.81 -7.59
N LEU A 394 17.53 15.56 -6.74
CA LEU A 394 16.08 15.51 -6.66
C LEU A 394 15.39 15.99 -7.96
N ARG A 395 16.11 16.74 -8.80
CA ARG A 395 15.58 17.30 -10.06
C ARG A 395 15.90 16.42 -11.27
N SER A 396 16.80 15.45 -11.14
CA SER A 396 17.17 14.50 -12.19
C SER A 396 15.93 13.86 -12.80
N THR A 397 15.73 13.94 -14.11
CA THR A 397 14.67 13.20 -14.81
C THR A 397 14.97 11.71 -14.97
N ASP A 398 16.23 11.30 -14.76
CA ASP A 398 16.63 9.90 -14.69
C ASP A 398 16.23 9.33 -13.32
N HIS A 399 15.22 8.45 -13.36
CA HIS A 399 14.69 7.77 -12.19
C HIS A 399 15.76 6.94 -11.48
N ARG A 400 16.64 6.24 -12.22
CA ARG A 400 17.64 5.35 -11.64
C ARG A 400 18.63 6.15 -10.79
N ARG A 401 19.21 7.21 -11.36
CA ARG A 401 20.12 8.11 -10.63
C ARG A 401 19.45 8.72 -9.41
N ARG A 402 18.21 9.20 -9.56
CA ARG A 402 17.44 9.78 -8.46
C ARG A 402 17.25 8.76 -7.33
N HIS A 403 16.85 7.52 -7.64
CA HIS A 403 16.63 6.49 -6.63
C HIS A 403 17.92 6.04 -5.94
N VAL A 404 19.04 5.93 -6.66
CA VAL A 404 20.34 5.60 -6.07
C VAL A 404 20.78 6.70 -5.10
N GLY A 405 20.82 7.96 -5.54
CA GLY A 405 21.23 9.08 -4.67
C GLY A 405 20.32 9.24 -3.45
N LEU A 406 19.01 9.04 -3.63
CA LEU A 406 18.03 9.10 -2.55
C LEU A 406 18.18 7.95 -1.56
N ARG A 407 18.42 6.73 -2.06
CA ARG A 407 18.69 5.56 -1.24
C ARG A 407 19.96 5.79 -0.43
N ASP A 408 21.00 6.32 -1.04
CA ASP A 408 22.27 6.57 -0.34
C ASP A 408 22.10 7.64 0.74
N PHE A 409 21.29 8.67 0.48
CA PHE A 409 20.96 9.69 1.46
C PHE A 409 20.18 9.14 2.68
N PHE A 410 19.10 8.39 2.44
CA PHE A 410 18.25 7.90 3.53
C PHE A 410 18.75 6.62 4.20
N MET A 411 19.44 5.72 3.48
CA MET A 411 19.86 4.43 4.05
C MET A 411 21.25 4.43 4.67
N ALA A 412 22.06 5.47 4.46
CA ALA A 412 23.42 5.52 4.99
C ALA A 412 23.46 5.36 6.52
N THR A 413 24.40 4.55 7.02
CA THR A 413 24.59 4.35 8.47
C THR A 413 25.15 5.59 9.15
N GLN A 414 26.03 6.32 8.47
CA GLN A 414 26.57 7.59 8.94
C GLN A 414 26.31 8.68 7.90
N ARG A 415 25.81 9.84 8.36
CA ARG A 415 25.60 11.02 7.51
C ARG A 415 26.53 12.13 7.96
N ASP A 416 27.34 12.58 7.03
CA ASP A 416 28.24 13.70 7.22
C ASP A 416 27.56 14.99 6.74
N TRP A 417 26.96 15.69 7.69
CA TRP A 417 26.28 16.97 7.47
C TRP A 417 27.25 18.16 7.42
N LEU A 418 28.57 17.91 7.44
CA LEU A 418 29.58 18.97 7.38
C LEU A 418 29.40 19.85 6.12
N VAL A 419 29.47 21.17 6.35
CA VAL A 419 29.60 22.21 5.32
C VAL A 419 31.07 22.53 5.10
#